data_AF-A0A358M2P0-F1
#
_entry.id   AF-A0A358M2P0-F1
#
_cell.length_a   1.000
_cell.length_b   1.000
_cell.length_c   1.000
_cell.angle_alpha   90.00
_cell.angle_beta   90.00
_cell.angle_gamma   90.00
#
_symmetry.space_group_name_H-M   'P 1'
#
loop_
_entity.id
_entity.type
_entity.pdbx_description
1 polymer ?
#
loop_
_entity_poly.entity_id
_entity_poly.type
_entity_poly.pdbx_seq_one_letter_code
_entity_poly.pdbx_strand_id
1 'polypeptide(L)' 'MFDLREEQERVILVGVQENGGANAEESLDELAELASTAGAKVEGRLVQVREAI' A
#
# COMPACT_ATOMS: atom_id res chain seq x y z
N MET A 1 6.68 18.47 30.75
CA MET A 1 6.23 17.15 30.25
C MET A 1 6.47 17.18 28.75
N PHE A 2 7.34 16.30 28.22
CA PHE A 2 7.59 16.21 26.78
C PHE A 2 6.60 15.20 26.20
N ASP A 3 5.83 15.63 25.22
CA ASP A 3 4.85 14.83 24.51
C ASP A 3 5.59 14.05 23.39
N LEU A 4 6.03 12.83 23.70
CA LEU A 4 6.64 11.90 22.75
C LEU A 4 5.53 11.13 22.01
N ARG A 5 4.69 11.86 21.26
CA ARG A 5 3.80 11.20 20.29
C ARG A 5 4.68 10.57 19.22
N GLU A 6 4.72 9.23 19.18
CA GLU A 6 5.23 8.49 18.04
C GLU A 6 4.30 8.79 16.85
N GLU A 7 4.73 9.70 15.97
CA GLU A 7 4.04 9.98 14.71
C GLU A 7 4.16 8.71 13.84
N GLN A 8 3.11 7.90 13.82
CA GLN A 8 3.05 6.71 12.99
C GLN A 8 2.96 7.12 11.52
N GLU A 9 3.89 6.65 10.70
CA GLU A 9 3.89 6.91 9.26
C GLU A 9 2.61 6.35 8.62
N ARG A 10 1.95 7.15 7.79
CA ARG A 10 0.69 6.79 7.13
C ARG A 10 0.94 6.65 5.64
N VAL A 11 0.59 5.50 5.08
CA VAL A 11 0.84 5.17 3.68
C VAL A 11 -0.45 4.79 2.95
N ILE A 12 -0.47 5.07 1.65
CA ILE A 12 -1.49 4.58 0.72
C ILE A 12 -0.77 3.68 -0.27
N LEU A 13 -1.26 2.45 -0.46
CA LEU A 13 -0.67 1.50 -1.39
C LEU A 13 -1.35 1.62 -2.75
N VAL A 14 -0.55 1.70 -3.82
CA VAL A 14 -1.06 1.84 -5.19
C VAL A 14 -0.45 0.77 -6.08
N GLY A 15 -1.31 -0.10 -6.62
CA GLY A 15 -0.96 -1.11 -7.60
C GLY A 15 -1.36 -0.65 -8.99
N VAL A 16 -0.54 -0.95 -10.01
CA VAL A 16 -0.86 -0.70 -11.41
C VAL A 16 -0.89 -2.05 -12.12
N GLN A 17 -1.99 -2.34 -12.81
CA GLN A 17 -2.21 -3.63 -13.46
C GLN A 17 -2.53 -3.42 -14.94
N GLU A 18 -1.84 -4.16 -15.81
CA GLU A 18 -2.18 -4.24 -17.23
C GLU A 18 -3.31 -5.27 -17.45
N ASN A 19 -4.09 -5.11 -18.52
CA ASN A 19 -5.17 -6.04 -18.82
C ASN A 19 -4.62 -7.46 -19.07
N GLY A 20 -4.98 -8.43 -18.22
CA GLY A 20 -4.43 -9.79 -18.24
C GLY A 20 -3.07 -9.97 -17.54
N GLY A 21 -2.55 -8.94 -16.86
CA GLY A 21 -1.33 -9.00 -16.06
C GLY A 21 -1.52 -9.69 -14.70
N ALA A 22 -0.43 -9.76 -13.93
CA ALA A 22 -0.44 -10.31 -12.57
C ALA A 22 -1.42 -9.54 -11.66
N ASN A 23 -2.01 -10.25 -10.69
CA ASN A 23 -3.02 -9.71 -9.79
C ASN A 23 -2.38 -8.69 -8.83
N ALA A 24 -2.59 -7.40 -9.07
CA ALA A 24 -2.03 -6.35 -8.24
C ALA A 24 -2.60 -6.35 -6.81
N GLU A 25 -3.79 -6.91 -6.58
CA GLU A 25 -4.36 -7.04 -5.23
C GLU A 25 -3.47 -7.93 -4.33
N GLU A 26 -3.02 -9.08 -4.84
CA GLU A 26 -2.15 -9.99 -4.08
C GLU A 26 -0.82 -9.32 -3.71
N SER A 27 -0.23 -8.57 -4.65
CA SER A 27 0.99 -7.80 -4.38
C SER A 27 0.77 -6.68 -3.35
N LEU A 28 -0.43 -6.06 -3.33
CA LEU A 28 -0.76 -5.04 -2.34
C LEU A 28 -1.01 -5.63 -0.95
N ASP A 29 -1.55 -6.83 -0.87
CA ASP A 29 -1.73 -7.55 0.41
C ASP A 29 -0.35 -7.87 1.04
N GLU A 30 0.59 -8.42 0.25
CA GLU A 30 1.96 -8.65 0.71
C GLU A 30 2.66 -7.33 1.13
N LEU A 31 2.48 -6.27 0.35
CA LEU A 31 3.07 -4.96 0.67
C LEU A 31 2.47 -4.34 1.94
N ALA A 32 1.20 -4.61 2.24
CA ALA A 32 0.58 -4.16 3.48
C ALA A 32 1.18 -4.86 4.71
N GLU A 33 1.49 -6.16 4.61
CA GLU A 33 2.18 -6.89 5.68
C GLU A 33 3.60 -6.34 5.92
N LEU A 34 4.31 -6.02 4.83
CA LEU A 34 5.63 -5.39 4.91
C LEU A 34 5.56 -3.99 5.56
N ALA A 35 4.59 -3.17 5.16
CA ALA A 35 4.37 -1.84 5.74
C ALA A 35 4.05 -1.93 7.24
N SER A 36 3.20 -2.89 7.63
CA SER A 36 2.89 -3.14 9.04
C SER A 36 4.12 -3.58 9.82
N THR A 37 4.97 -4.44 9.23
CA THR A 37 6.22 -4.89 9.85
C THR A 37 7.22 -3.75 10.02
N ALA A 38 7.20 -2.77 9.12
CA ALA A 38 8.03 -1.57 9.18
C ALA A 38 7.50 -0.48 10.14
N GLY A 39 6.31 -0.67 10.74
CA GLY A 39 5.70 0.28 11.67
C GLY A 39 4.83 1.36 10.99
N ALA A 40 4.60 1.25 9.69
CA ALA A 40 3.71 2.15 8.97
C ALA A 40 2.25 1.67 9.04
N LYS A 41 1.31 2.62 9.04
CA LYS A 41 -0.12 2.38 8.98
C LYS A 41 -0.63 2.56 7.56
N VAL A 42 -1.20 1.50 7.01
CA VAL A 42 -1.88 1.55 5.71
C VAL A 42 -3.27 2.18 5.90
N GLU A 43 -3.49 3.34 5.27
CA GLU A 43 -4.76 4.07 5.35
C GLU A 43 -5.71 3.75 4.18
N GLY A 44 -5.19 3.12 3.13
CA GLY A 44 -5.97 2.72 1.97
C GLY A 44 -5.14 2.00 0.91
N ARG A 45 -5.86 1.38 -0.03
CA ARG A 45 -5.30 0.70 -1.20
C ARG A 45 -6.05 1.09 -2.46
N LEU A 46 -5.35 1.17 -3.58
CA LEU A 46 -5.89 1.47 -4.90
C LEU A 46 -5.23 0.58 -5.95
N VAL A 47 -6.02 -0.09 -6.78
CA VAL A 47 -5.53 -0.75 -8.00
C VAL A 47 -5.98 0.06 -9.21
N GLN A 48 -5.04 0.54 -10.00
CA GLN A 48 -5.30 1.19 -11.28
C GLN A 48 -5.10 0.19 -12.43
N VAL A 49 -6.19 -0.12 -13.13
CA VAL A 49 -6.13 -0.90 -14.37
C VAL A 49 -5.70 0.03 -15.51
N ARG A 50 -4.63 -0.34 -16.23
CA ARG A 50 -4.19 0.33 -17.45
C ARG A 50 -4.75 -0.39 -18.68
N GLU A 51 -5.46 0.37 -19.50
CA GLU A 51 -5.79 -0.04 -20.86
C GLU A 51 -4.54 0.11 -21.73
N ALA A 52 -4.18 -0.94 -22.47
CA ALA A 52 -3.18 -0.84 -23.51
C ALA A 52 -3.71 0.12 -24.59
N ILE A 53 -2.97 1.20 -24.84
CA ILE A 53 -3.31 2.24 -25.82
C ILE A 53 -3.10 1.71 -27.24
#